data_AF-A0A6I9Q533-F1
#
_entry.id   AF-A0A6I9Q533-F1
#
_cell.length_a   1.000
_cell.length_b   1.000
_cell.length_c   1.000
_cell.angle_alpha   90.00
_cell.angle_beta   90.00
_cell.angle_gamma   90.00
#
_symmetry.space_group_name_H-M   'P 1'
#
loop_
_entity.id
_entity.type
_entity.pdbx_description
1 polymer ?
#
loop_
_entity_poly.entity_id
_entity_poly.type
_entity_poly.pdbx_seq_one_letter_code
_entity_poly.pdbx_strand_id
1 'polypeptide(L)'
;MAPKPALRWVSTEVLGTYISGQHLQWVHIVSLSIFRTFADSFHSLRPEKPWVTKLSSAGLVYLHFGRQLLTHLTQLKEGDRQLDVLFDKLYENFVEEVDAIDNGISQYDGEALYAVSTTLSARVGHLNPHWNSKSQDTEEGFRKAMKMVGEEFLDRLEFYQSSWLPARAVVEEAVKARHQVDPSGEVVLFSQGGCPWKEHLFSLEKDLKVESPIKFVLFSDQNGQWRVQCVPAGLHTFQNR
;
A
#
# COMPACT_ATOMS: atom_id res chain seq x y z
N MET A 1 28.35 -15.01 -10.24
CA MET A 1 27.07 -14.42 -9.82
C MET A 1 27.11 -12.94 -10.17
N ALA A 2 26.37 -12.51 -11.20
CA ALA A 2 26.21 -11.09 -11.48
C ALA A 2 25.27 -10.46 -10.43
N PRO A 3 25.52 -9.23 -9.95
CA PRO A 3 24.59 -8.56 -9.05
C PRO A 3 23.24 -8.37 -9.75
N LYS A 4 22.14 -8.66 -9.04
CA LYS A 4 20.79 -8.33 -9.51
C LYS A 4 20.72 -6.81 -9.75
N PRO A 5 20.22 -6.34 -10.91
CA PRO A 5 20.04 -4.92 -11.13
C PRO A 5 19.05 -4.38 -10.09
N ALA A 6 19.50 -3.44 -9.26
CA ALA A 6 18.63 -2.69 -8.36
C ALA A 6 17.54 -2.01 -9.19
N LEU A 7 16.28 -2.18 -8.80
CA LEU A 7 15.16 -1.50 -9.43
C LEU A 7 15.36 0.02 -9.27
N ARG A 8 15.71 0.69 -10.37
CA ARG A 8 15.78 2.16 -10.45
C ARG A 8 14.35 2.69 -10.53
N TRP A 9 13.68 2.82 -9.40
CA TRP A 9 12.25 3.12 -9.35
C TRP A 9 11.83 4.52 -9.82
N VAL A 10 12.77 5.43 -10.07
CA VAL A 10 12.42 6.77 -10.58
C VAL A 10 13.54 7.25 -11.52
N SER A 11 13.35 7.09 -12.83
CA SER A 11 14.06 7.92 -13.80
C SER A 11 13.52 9.33 -13.75
N THR A 12 14.44 10.25 -13.95
CA THR A 12 14.29 11.68 -14.13
C THR A 12 13.16 12.13 -15.03
N GLU A 13 12.48 11.30 -15.82
CA GLU A 13 11.47 11.79 -16.78
C GLU A 13 10.06 12.00 -16.19
N VAL A 14 9.66 11.27 -15.13
CA VAL A 14 8.34 11.46 -14.49
C VAL A 14 8.33 12.67 -13.53
N LEU A 15 9.51 13.09 -13.05
CA LEU A 15 9.70 14.29 -12.20
C LEU A 15 10.48 15.43 -12.90
N GLY A 16 11.13 15.16 -14.03
CA GLY A 16 12.10 16.07 -14.67
C GLY A 16 11.48 17.21 -15.47
N THR A 17 10.17 17.28 -15.56
CA THR A 17 9.50 18.48 -16.05
C THR A 17 9.34 19.55 -14.97
N TYR A 18 9.64 19.27 -13.68
CA TYR A 18 9.07 20.09 -12.59
C TYR A 18 10.01 20.82 -11.62
N ILE A 19 11.35 20.76 -11.75
CA ILE A 19 12.20 21.52 -10.81
C ILE A 19 13.43 22.16 -11.48
N SER A 20 13.28 23.41 -11.92
CA SER A 20 14.45 24.28 -12.04
C SER A 20 14.89 24.70 -10.62
N GLY A 21 16.03 24.17 -10.17
CA GLY A 21 16.70 24.64 -8.95
C GLY A 21 17.15 23.60 -7.93
N GLN A 22 16.64 22.36 -7.92
CA GLN A 22 17.06 21.34 -6.91
C GLN A 22 17.94 20.21 -7.44
N HIS A 23 18.33 20.24 -8.72
CA HIS A 23 19.04 19.17 -9.44
C HIS A 23 20.30 18.62 -8.72
N LEU A 24 20.94 19.40 -7.84
CA LEU A 24 22.14 19.00 -7.09
C LEU A 24 21.85 18.10 -5.87
N GLN A 25 20.69 18.25 -5.22
CA GLN A 25 20.32 17.45 -4.05
C GLN A 25 19.84 16.04 -4.46
N TRP A 26 19.20 15.95 -5.63
CA TRP A 26 18.74 14.72 -6.28
C TRP A 26 19.88 13.76 -6.62
N VAL A 27 20.93 14.28 -7.27
CA VAL A 27 22.11 13.47 -7.61
C VAL A 27 22.80 12.98 -6.35
N HIS A 28 22.84 13.77 -5.26
CA HIS A 28 23.44 13.34 -4.01
C HIS A 28 22.67 12.23 -3.29
N ILE A 29 21.33 12.29 -3.20
CA ILE A 29 20.53 11.25 -2.54
C ILE A 29 20.55 9.95 -3.35
N VAL A 30 20.37 10.03 -4.67
CA VAL A 30 20.43 8.86 -5.55
C VAL A 30 21.85 8.29 -5.60
N SER A 31 22.89 9.13 -5.62
CA SER A 31 24.30 8.68 -5.64
C SER A 31 24.76 8.11 -4.29
N LEU A 32 24.25 8.61 -3.14
CA LEU A 32 24.52 8.04 -1.81
C LEU A 32 23.84 6.69 -1.61
N SER A 33 22.62 6.51 -2.14
CA SER A 33 21.89 5.23 -2.11
C SER A 33 22.50 4.15 -3.00
N ILE A 34 23.32 4.52 -3.99
CA ILE A 34 23.97 3.57 -4.92
C ILE A 34 25.25 2.94 -4.33
N PHE A 35 25.83 3.49 -3.25
CA PHE A 35 27.15 3.02 -2.73
C PHE A 35 27.30 2.89 -1.21
N ARG A 36 26.24 2.96 -0.40
CA ARG A 36 26.32 2.69 1.04
C ARG A 36 25.32 1.61 1.44
N THR A 37 25.78 0.66 2.25
CA THR A 37 24.93 -0.34 2.92
C THR A 37 24.03 0.37 3.91
N PHE A 38 22.97 0.99 3.41
CA PHE A 38 21.90 1.58 4.20
C PHE A 38 21.22 0.46 4.98
N ALA A 39 21.06 0.61 6.29
CA ALA A 39 20.54 -0.44 7.18
C ALA A 39 19.27 0.00 7.93
N ASP A 40 18.78 1.20 7.66
CA ASP A 40 17.63 1.75 8.36
C ASP A 40 16.31 1.19 7.82
N SER A 41 15.32 1.18 8.71
CA SER A 41 13.93 0.89 8.41
C SER A 41 13.11 2.17 8.49
N PHE A 42 11.83 2.09 8.11
CA PHE A 42 10.93 3.20 8.32
C PHE A 42 10.86 3.58 9.81
N HIS A 43 10.75 2.58 10.69
CA HIS A 43 10.71 2.77 12.14
C HIS A 43 11.98 3.42 12.70
N SER A 44 13.19 3.04 12.24
CA SER A 44 14.42 3.63 12.78
C SER A 44 14.59 5.11 12.43
N LEU A 45 14.04 5.55 11.30
CA LEU A 45 14.04 6.95 10.89
C LEU A 45 12.81 7.75 11.38
N ARG A 46 11.70 7.06 11.61
CA ARG A 46 10.39 7.60 12.01
C ARG A 46 9.80 6.69 13.10
N PRO A 47 10.19 6.85 14.38
CA PRO A 47 9.81 5.94 15.46
C PRO A 47 8.31 5.76 15.69
N GLU A 48 7.49 6.69 15.20
CA GLU A 48 6.02 6.61 15.23
C GLU A 48 5.44 5.57 14.26
N LYS A 49 6.21 5.10 13.29
CA LYS A 49 5.78 4.12 12.28
C LYS A 49 6.20 2.70 12.68
N PRO A 50 5.35 1.67 12.50
CA PRO A 50 5.64 0.33 13.01
C PRO A 50 6.55 -0.51 12.11
N TRP A 51 6.87 -0.06 10.90
CA TRP A 51 7.53 -0.89 9.89
C TRP A 51 9.02 -1.01 10.12
N VAL A 52 9.46 -2.24 10.41
CA VAL A 52 10.86 -2.58 10.68
C VAL A 52 11.59 -3.14 9.46
N THR A 53 10.90 -3.31 8.33
CA THR A 53 11.48 -3.71 7.06
C THR A 53 12.56 -2.72 6.65
N LYS A 54 13.75 -3.24 6.34
CA LYS A 54 14.89 -2.44 5.87
C LYS A 54 14.52 -1.77 4.55
N LEU A 55 14.77 -0.46 4.41
CA LEU A 55 14.40 0.28 3.21
C LEU A 55 15.33 -0.05 2.04
N SER A 56 14.78 -0.13 0.83
CA SER A 56 15.53 -0.05 -0.41
C SER A 56 15.59 1.40 -0.90
N SER A 57 16.11 1.62 -2.11
CA SER A 57 16.04 2.94 -2.74
C SER A 57 14.60 3.42 -2.92
N ALA A 58 13.65 2.51 -3.17
CA ALA A 58 12.23 2.84 -3.32
C ALA A 58 11.63 3.35 -2.01
N GLY A 59 11.79 2.60 -0.92
CA GLY A 59 11.33 2.99 0.41
C GLY A 59 11.94 4.29 0.88
N LEU A 60 13.23 4.52 0.63
CA LEU A 60 13.90 5.78 0.96
C LEU A 60 13.29 6.97 0.21
N VAL A 61 13.09 6.85 -1.10
CA VAL A 61 12.46 7.90 -1.90
C VAL A 61 11.03 8.16 -1.39
N TYR A 62 10.27 7.11 -1.10
CA TYR A 62 8.92 7.24 -0.57
C TYR A 62 8.88 7.89 0.82
N LEU A 63 9.80 7.52 1.72
CA LEU A 63 9.90 8.10 3.07
C LEU A 63 10.09 9.62 3.03
N HIS A 64 10.94 10.10 2.12
CA HIS A 64 11.27 11.52 2.02
C HIS A 64 10.27 12.32 1.18
N PHE A 65 9.79 11.77 0.07
CA PHE A 65 9.03 12.50 -0.94
C PHE A 65 7.59 12.03 -1.10
N GLY A 66 7.20 10.90 -0.49
CA GLY A 66 5.87 10.32 -0.66
C GLY A 66 4.76 11.26 -0.22
N ARG A 67 4.91 12.02 0.87
CA ARG A 67 3.90 13.02 1.28
C ARG A 67 3.75 14.14 0.25
N GLN A 68 4.86 14.67 -0.27
CA GLN A 68 4.83 15.72 -1.28
C GLN A 68 4.18 15.24 -2.58
N LEU A 69 4.52 14.01 -3.01
CA LEU A 69 3.90 13.34 -4.13
C LEU A 69 2.38 13.22 -3.92
N LEU A 70 1.95 12.72 -2.76
CA LEU A 70 0.54 12.53 -2.46
C LEU A 70 -0.22 13.85 -2.36
N THR A 71 0.35 14.91 -1.78
CA THR A 71 -0.24 16.24 -1.80
C THR A 71 -0.52 16.72 -3.22
N HIS A 72 0.43 16.51 -4.14
CA HIS A 72 0.24 16.89 -5.54
C HIS A 72 -0.85 16.06 -6.24
N LEU A 73 -0.89 14.75 -6.01
CA LEU A 73 -1.85 13.86 -6.67
C LEU A 73 -3.27 14.00 -6.11
N THR A 74 -3.42 14.26 -4.81
CA THR A 74 -4.71 14.23 -4.12
C THR A 74 -5.31 15.61 -3.84
N GLN A 75 -4.50 16.68 -3.96
CA GLN A 75 -4.82 18.04 -3.52
C GLN A 75 -5.05 18.19 -2.00
N LEU A 76 -4.70 17.16 -1.20
CA LEU A 76 -4.71 17.24 0.26
C LEU A 76 -3.50 18.04 0.76
N LYS A 77 -3.72 18.86 1.80
CA LYS A 77 -2.67 19.71 2.37
C LYS A 77 -1.74 18.91 3.29
N GLU A 78 -0.50 19.37 3.43
CA GLU A 78 0.37 18.87 4.49
C GLU A 78 -0.29 19.05 5.86
N GLY A 79 -0.19 18.01 6.71
CA GLY A 79 -0.86 17.95 8.01
C GLY A 79 -2.31 17.46 7.98
N ASP A 80 -2.89 17.19 6.80
CA ASP A 80 -4.19 16.52 6.71
C ASP A 80 -4.08 15.07 7.18
N ARG A 81 -4.96 14.66 8.10
CA ARG A 81 -4.99 13.27 8.62
C ARG A 81 -5.23 12.25 7.50
N GLN A 82 -6.02 12.60 6.49
CA GLN A 82 -6.25 11.70 5.35
C GLN A 82 -4.98 11.48 4.54
N LEU A 83 -4.15 12.51 4.38
CA LEU A 83 -2.86 12.40 3.70
C LEU A 83 -1.93 11.42 4.44
N ASP A 84 -1.86 11.52 5.77
CA ASP A 84 -1.06 10.59 6.58
C ASP A 84 -1.58 9.15 6.50
N VAL A 85 -2.90 8.96 6.47
CA VAL A 85 -3.49 7.62 6.29
C VAL A 85 -3.18 7.05 4.91
N LEU A 86 -3.28 7.86 3.84
CA LEU A 86 -2.92 7.43 2.49
C LEU A 86 -1.44 7.09 2.37
N PHE A 87 -0.58 7.90 2.99
CA PHE A 87 0.85 7.65 3.06
C PHE A 87 1.17 6.30 3.70
N ASP A 88 0.52 6.00 4.82
CA ASP A 88 0.73 4.75 5.54
C ASP A 88 0.20 3.56 4.75
N LYS A 89 -0.99 3.69 4.15
CA LYS A 89 -1.62 2.63 3.37
C LYS A 89 -0.82 2.26 2.13
N LEU A 90 -0.27 3.25 1.43
CA LEU A 90 0.55 3.02 0.25
C LEU A 90 1.93 2.48 0.60
N TYR A 91 2.53 2.86 1.73
CA TYR A 91 3.74 2.19 2.17
C TYR A 91 3.47 0.71 2.47
N GLU A 92 2.56 0.44 3.41
CA GLU A 92 2.25 -0.91 3.92
C GLU A 92 1.82 -1.87 2.81
N ASN A 93 1.01 -1.41 1.85
CA ASN A 93 0.38 -2.30 0.89
C ASN A 93 1.00 -2.24 -0.52
N PHE A 94 2.08 -1.49 -0.71
CA PHE A 94 2.73 -1.38 -2.02
C PHE A 94 4.25 -1.23 -1.94
N VAL A 95 4.75 -0.26 -1.19
CA VAL A 95 6.20 0.03 -1.14
C VAL A 95 6.96 -0.97 -0.29
N GLU A 96 6.39 -1.42 0.84
CA GLU A 96 7.06 -2.35 1.76
C GLU A 96 7.39 -3.70 1.11
N GLU A 97 6.55 -4.21 0.20
CA GLU A 97 6.85 -5.43 -0.58
C GLU A 97 8.13 -5.24 -1.41
N VAL A 98 8.30 -4.09 -2.03
CA VAL A 98 9.47 -3.76 -2.85
C VAL A 98 10.72 -3.69 -1.96
N ASP A 99 10.63 -3.01 -0.82
CA ASP A 99 11.72 -2.94 0.16
C ASP A 99 12.16 -4.34 0.63
N ALA A 100 11.20 -5.19 0.97
CA ALA A 100 11.45 -6.55 1.43
C ALA A 100 12.14 -7.40 0.35
N ILE A 101 11.60 -7.40 -0.88
CA ILE A 101 12.15 -8.16 -2.01
C ILE A 101 13.57 -7.71 -2.35
N ASP A 102 13.82 -6.40 -2.41
CA ASP A 102 15.14 -5.85 -2.74
C ASP A 102 16.19 -6.19 -1.68
N ASN A 103 15.77 -6.31 -0.41
CA ASN A 103 16.63 -6.71 0.69
C ASN A 103 16.71 -8.23 0.89
N GLY A 104 16.05 -9.03 0.05
CA GLY A 104 16.04 -10.49 0.15
C GLY A 104 15.32 -11.04 1.37
N ILE A 105 14.37 -10.27 1.91
CA ILE A 105 13.54 -10.66 3.06
C ILE A 105 12.41 -11.55 2.56
N SER A 106 12.24 -12.71 3.20
CA SER A 106 11.12 -13.61 2.90
C SER A 106 9.83 -13.12 3.57
N GLN A 107 8.68 -13.35 2.94
CA GLN A 107 7.38 -12.91 3.45
C GLN A 107 6.99 -13.60 4.77
N TYR A 108 7.48 -14.82 5.00
CA TYR A 108 7.26 -15.61 6.20
C TYR A 108 8.45 -16.52 6.46
N ASP A 109 8.57 -17.00 7.71
CA ASP A 109 9.55 -18.00 8.10
C ASP A 109 9.16 -19.39 7.61
N GLY A 110 10.15 -20.20 7.21
CA GLY A 110 9.96 -21.59 6.79
C GLY A 110 9.86 -21.78 5.27
N GLU A 111 9.47 -22.99 4.86
CA GLU A 111 9.36 -23.35 3.45
C GLU A 111 7.98 -23.03 2.87
N ALA A 112 7.99 -22.39 1.71
CA ALA A 112 6.77 -22.07 0.98
C ALA A 112 6.11 -23.31 0.39
N LEU A 113 4.80 -23.46 0.59
CA LEU A 113 4.01 -24.52 -0.06
C LEU A 113 3.90 -24.32 -1.58
N TYR A 114 3.96 -23.07 -2.04
CA TYR A 114 3.97 -22.70 -3.46
C TYR A 114 4.72 -21.38 -3.67
N ALA A 115 5.23 -21.19 -4.89
CA ALA A 115 5.92 -19.96 -5.27
C ALA A 115 4.98 -18.99 -6.00
N VAL A 116 5.01 -17.71 -5.62
CA VAL A 116 4.35 -16.63 -6.35
C VAL A 116 5.36 -16.01 -7.32
N SER A 117 5.11 -16.11 -8.62
CA SER A 117 6.02 -15.63 -9.67
C SER A 117 5.55 -14.35 -10.38
N THR A 118 4.49 -13.70 -9.86
CA THR A 118 3.82 -12.56 -10.49
C THR A 118 3.89 -11.27 -9.68
N THR A 119 4.81 -11.18 -8.71
CA THR A 119 5.01 -9.97 -7.90
C THR A 119 5.38 -8.77 -8.77
N LEU A 120 5.27 -7.56 -8.21
CA LEU A 120 5.65 -6.34 -8.94
C LEU A 120 7.10 -6.41 -9.42
N SER A 121 8.03 -6.80 -8.55
CA SER A 121 9.45 -6.97 -8.88
C SER A 121 9.69 -8.05 -9.95
N ALA A 122 8.92 -9.14 -9.95
CA ALA A 122 9.01 -10.17 -10.99
C ALA A 122 8.54 -9.65 -12.36
N ARG A 123 7.40 -8.94 -12.39
CA ARG A 123 6.85 -8.33 -13.60
C ARG A 123 7.81 -7.30 -14.20
N VAL A 124 8.42 -6.46 -13.38
CA VAL A 124 9.49 -5.55 -13.84
C VAL A 124 10.70 -6.33 -14.33
N GLY A 125 11.09 -7.38 -13.61
CA GLY A 125 12.18 -8.28 -14.00
C GLY A 125 12.00 -8.87 -15.41
N HIS A 126 10.77 -9.22 -15.80
CA HIS A 126 10.43 -9.76 -17.11
C HIS A 126 10.58 -8.75 -18.27
N LEU A 127 10.71 -7.46 -17.97
CA LEU A 127 10.95 -6.43 -18.98
C LEU A 127 12.44 -6.27 -19.31
N ASN A 128 13.34 -6.92 -18.57
CA ASN A 128 14.76 -6.93 -18.89
C ASN A 128 15.05 -7.77 -20.15
N PRO A 129 16.08 -7.39 -20.93
CA PRO A 129 16.58 -8.25 -21.99
C PRO A 129 16.92 -9.65 -21.47
N HIS A 130 16.64 -10.67 -22.29
CA HIS A 130 17.12 -12.01 -21.98
C HIS A 130 18.65 -12.04 -21.94
N TRP A 131 19.21 -12.90 -21.09
CA TRP A 131 20.66 -13.05 -20.93
C TRP A 131 21.39 -13.43 -22.24
N ASN A 132 20.68 -14.06 -23.17
CA ASN A 132 21.17 -14.49 -24.48
C ASN A 132 20.77 -13.55 -25.63
N SER A 133 20.18 -12.39 -25.33
CA SER A 133 19.87 -11.37 -26.34
C SER A 133 21.15 -10.73 -26.88
N LYS A 134 21.20 -10.49 -28.20
CA LYS A 134 22.32 -9.80 -28.86
C LYS A 134 22.53 -8.37 -28.35
N SER A 135 21.45 -7.72 -27.94
CA SER A 135 21.46 -6.41 -27.28
C SER A 135 21.05 -6.59 -25.82
N GLN A 136 21.76 -5.89 -24.94
CA GLN A 136 21.44 -5.78 -23.51
C GLN A 136 20.91 -4.37 -23.17
N ASP A 137 20.41 -3.64 -24.16
CA ASP A 137 19.79 -2.33 -23.95
C ASP A 137 18.54 -2.46 -23.07
N THR A 138 18.55 -1.76 -21.94
CA THR A 138 17.48 -1.79 -20.93
C THR A 138 16.48 -0.64 -21.09
N GLU A 139 16.72 0.33 -21.97
CA GLU A 139 15.97 1.59 -21.99
C GLU A 139 14.48 1.39 -22.29
N GLU A 140 14.14 0.56 -23.29
CA GLU A 140 12.73 0.28 -23.62
C GLU A 140 12.02 -0.46 -22.47
N GLY A 141 12.67 -1.49 -21.91
CA GLY A 141 12.14 -2.25 -20.77
C GLY A 141 11.94 -1.37 -19.54
N PHE A 142 12.88 -0.46 -19.29
CA PHE A 142 12.83 0.52 -18.23
C PHE A 142 11.62 1.45 -18.37
N ARG A 143 11.37 2.02 -19.57
CA ARG A 143 10.18 2.87 -19.81
C ARG A 143 8.87 2.11 -19.61
N LYS A 144 8.80 0.86 -20.06
CA LYS A 144 7.63 0.00 -19.84
C LYS A 144 7.41 -0.28 -18.36
N ALA A 145 8.48 -0.52 -17.60
CA ALA A 145 8.41 -0.75 -16.15
C ALA A 145 7.92 0.49 -15.41
N MET A 146 8.48 1.66 -15.72
CA MET A 146 8.06 2.94 -15.15
C MET A 146 6.57 3.20 -15.37
N LYS A 147 6.08 2.97 -16.59
CA LYS A 147 4.66 3.13 -16.90
C LYS A 147 3.79 2.16 -16.10
N MET A 148 4.10 0.85 -16.17
CA MET A 148 3.32 -0.20 -15.50
C MET A 148 3.18 0.07 -14.00
N VAL A 149 4.28 0.46 -13.36
CA VAL A 149 4.25 0.64 -11.91
C VAL A 149 3.67 1.99 -11.51
N GLY A 150 3.88 3.03 -12.33
CA GLY A 150 3.19 4.29 -12.17
C GLY A 150 1.67 4.11 -12.21
N GLU A 151 1.15 3.35 -13.18
CA GLU A 151 -0.28 3.01 -13.28
C GLU A 151 -0.75 2.23 -12.05
N GLU A 152 -0.01 1.20 -11.63
CA GLU A 152 -0.39 0.42 -10.44
C GLU A 152 -0.39 1.26 -9.14
N PHE A 153 0.57 2.17 -8.98
CA PHE A 153 0.59 3.10 -7.84
C PHE A 153 -0.62 4.04 -7.84
N LEU A 154 -0.96 4.60 -9.01
CA LEU A 154 -2.11 5.51 -9.16
C LEU A 154 -3.44 4.78 -8.91
N ASP A 155 -3.60 3.55 -9.41
CA ASP A 155 -4.79 2.74 -9.17
C ASP A 155 -4.99 2.45 -7.68
N ARG A 156 -3.90 2.16 -6.95
CA ARG A 156 -3.96 1.95 -5.50
C ARG A 156 -4.29 3.22 -4.75
N LEU A 157 -3.69 4.36 -5.14
CA LEU A 157 -4.00 5.65 -4.54
C LEU A 157 -5.48 6.00 -4.74
N GLU A 158 -5.99 5.86 -5.96
CA GLU A 158 -7.39 6.11 -6.29
C GLU A 158 -8.32 5.22 -5.46
N PHE A 159 -8.01 3.92 -5.35
CA PHE A 159 -8.78 3.03 -4.48
C PHE A 159 -8.80 3.52 -3.02
N TYR A 160 -7.64 3.85 -2.45
CA TYR A 160 -7.60 4.27 -1.05
C TYR A 160 -8.29 5.62 -0.83
N GLN A 161 -8.13 6.56 -1.75
CA GLN A 161 -8.69 7.90 -1.66
C GLN A 161 -10.20 7.91 -1.87
N SER A 162 -10.67 7.29 -2.96
CA SER A 162 -12.04 7.44 -3.44
C SER A 162 -12.98 6.34 -2.95
N SER A 163 -12.45 5.19 -2.51
CA SER A 163 -13.27 4.06 -2.04
C SER A 163 -13.01 3.71 -0.58
N TRP A 164 -11.75 3.45 -0.20
CA TRP A 164 -11.43 2.95 1.14
C TRP A 164 -11.60 4.00 2.23
N LEU A 165 -11.10 5.24 2.04
CA LEU A 165 -11.23 6.30 3.04
C LEU A 165 -12.69 6.64 3.36
N PRO A 166 -13.57 6.91 2.38
CA PRO A 166 -14.97 7.24 2.64
C PRO A 166 -15.74 6.10 3.34
N ALA A 167 -15.37 4.84 3.09
CA ALA A 167 -16.01 3.69 3.71
C ALA A 167 -15.94 3.71 5.24
N ARG A 168 -14.91 4.33 5.83
CA ARG A 168 -14.77 4.41 7.29
C ARG A 168 -16.00 5.04 7.95
N ALA A 169 -16.54 6.11 7.37
CA ALA A 169 -17.68 6.82 7.94
C ALA A 169 -18.93 5.92 7.97
N VAL A 170 -19.18 5.18 6.89
CA VAL A 170 -20.31 4.23 6.78
C VAL A 170 -20.21 3.14 7.84
N VAL A 171 -19.02 2.56 8.02
CA VAL A 171 -18.80 1.50 9.00
C VAL A 171 -18.91 2.04 10.42
N GLU A 172 -18.33 3.21 10.70
CA GLU A 172 -18.35 3.85 12.02
C GLU A 172 -19.78 4.20 12.47
N GLU A 173 -20.60 4.75 11.58
CA GLU A 173 -22.01 5.02 11.84
C GLU A 173 -22.77 3.73 12.19
N ALA A 174 -22.56 2.67 11.40
CA ALA A 174 -23.22 1.39 11.62
C ALA A 174 -22.81 0.73 12.94
N VAL A 175 -21.53 0.79 13.31
CA VAL A 175 -21.04 0.27 14.61
C VAL A 175 -21.66 1.04 15.77
N LYS A 176 -21.82 2.37 15.65
CA LYS A 176 -22.47 3.19 16.69
C LYS A 176 -23.97 2.92 16.80
N ALA A 177 -24.64 2.67 15.66
CA ALA A 177 -26.07 2.41 15.60
C ALA A 177 -26.46 0.94 15.87
N ARG A 178 -25.50 0.03 16.04
CA ARG A 178 -25.73 -1.43 16.09
C ARG A 178 -26.82 -1.89 17.05
N HIS A 179 -26.91 -1.28 18.24
CA HIS A 179 -27.93 -1.63 19.24
C HIS A 179 -29.36 -1.23 18.85
N GLN A 180 -29.52 -0.34 17.87
CA GLN A 180 -30.83 0.01 17.30
C GLN A 180 -31.28 -1.01 16.25
N VAL A 181 -30.31 -1.71 15.63
CA VAL A 181 -30.55 -2.76 14.64
C VAL A 181 -30.79 -4.11 15.32
N ASP A 182 -29.95 -4.41 16.31
CA ASP A 182 -29.98 -5.64 17.08
C ASP A 182 -29.64 -5.34 18.54
N PRO A 183 -30.54 -5.63 19.50
CA PRO A 183 -30.29 -5.38 20.91
C PRO A 183 -28.99 -6.01 21.44
N SER A 184 -28.55 -7.15 20.89
CA SER A 184 -27.30 -7.81 21.30
C SER A 184 -26.04 -7.04 20.86
N GLY A 185 -26.16 -6.22 19.81
CA GLY A 185 -25.07 -5.47 19.21
C GLY A 185 -24.13 -6.32 18.35
N GLU A 186 -24.49 -7.57 18.06
CA GLU A 186 -23.68 -8.48 17.24
C GLU A 186 -23.96 -8.28 15.73
N VAL A 187 -24.94 -7.45 15.38
CA VAL A 187 -25.36 -7.19 14.02
C VAL A 187 -25.26 -5.70 13.68
N VAL A 188 -24.65 -5.38 12.53
CA VAL A 188 -24.63 -4.02 11.98
C VAL A 188 -25.35 -3.95 10.64
N LEU A 189 -25.97 -2.80 10.38
CA LEU A 189 -26.59 -2.47 9.11
C LEU A 189 -25.85 -1.29 8.48
N PHE A 190 -25.27 -1.48 7.30
CA PHE A 190 -24.65 -0.39 6.55
C PHE A 190 -25.70 0.37 5.74
N SER A 191 -25.62 1.69 5.79
CA SER A 191 -26.46 2.59 4.99
C SER A 191 -26.16 2.48 3.48
N GLN A 192 -24.95 2.05 3.12
CA GLN A 192 -24.50 1.86 1.74
C GLN A 192 -23.72 0.54 1.61
N GLY A 193 -24.12 -0.29 0.67
CA GLY A 193 -23.43 -1.54 0.36
C GLY A 193 -22.26 -1.39 -0.61
N GLY A 194 -21.42 -2.42 -0.68
CA GLY A 194 -20.29 -2.49 -1.61
C GLY A 194 -19.03 -1.73 -1.17
N CYS A 195 -19.05 -1.09 0.01
CA CYS A 195 -17.86 -0.43 0.56
C CYS A 195 -16.86 -1.44 1.16
N PRO A 196 -15.55 -1.16 1.10
CA PRO A 196 -14.54 -1.96 1.78
C PRO A 196 -14.64 -1.77 3.30
N TRP A 197 -15.23 -2.75 4.00
CA TRP A 197 -15.60 -2.56 5.41
C TRP A 197 -14.74 -3.32 6.42
N LYS A 198 -14.14 -4.45 6.02
CA LYS A 198 -13.52 -5.40 6.97
C LYS A 198 -12.47 -4.72 7.85
N GLU A 199 -11.47 -4.11 7.22
CA GLU A 199 -10.38 -3.44 7.92
C GLU A 199 -10.88 -2.32 8.86
N HIS A 200 -11.80 -1.49 8.37
CA HIS A 200 -12.40 -0.44 9.18
C HIS A 200 -13.14 -1.01 10.38
N LEU A 201 -13.90 -2.09 10.21
CA LEU A 201 -14.63 -2.72 11.30
C LEU A 201 -13.67 -3.19 12.41
N PHE A 202 -12.60 -3.91 12.05
CA PHE A 202 -11.61 -4.37 13.04
C PHE A 202 -10.88 -3.20 13.74
N SER A 203 -10.58 -2.12 13.01
CA SER A 203 -10.02 -0.90 13.61
C SER A 203 -11.02 -0.25 14.56
N LEU A 204 -12.27 -0.07 14.12
CA LEU A 204 -13.31 0.63 14.87
C LEU A 204 -13.76 -0.15 16.11
N GLU A 205 -13.76 -1.48 16.10
CA GLU A 205 -14.03 -2.28 17.30
C GLU A 205 -13.01 -1.99 18.41
N LYS A 206 -11.73 -1.82 18.05
CA LYS A 206 -10.66 -1.44 18.98
C LYS A 206 -10.82 0.01 19.42
N ASP A 207 -10.98 0.92 18.47
CA ASP A 207 -11.07 2.37 18.73
C ASP A 207 -12.27 2.73 19.61
N LEU A 208 -13.43 2.10 19.35
CA LEU A 208 -14.69 2.33 20.06
C LEU A 208 -14.88 1.38 21.26
N LYS A 209 -13.90 0.51 21.55
CA LYS A 209 -13.92 -0.46 22.65
C LYS A 209 -15.21 -1.30 22.66
N VAL A 210 -15.54 -1.87 21.51
CA VAL A 210 -16.71 -2.73 21.35
C VAL A 210 -16.51 -4.02 22.15
N GLU A 211 -17.33 -4.23 23.18
CA GLU A 211 -17.23 -5.40 24.07
C GLU A 211 -17.83 -6.67 23.44
N SER A 212 -18.98 -6.55 22.77
CA SER A 212 -19.65 -7.63 22.04
C SER A 212 -19.19 -7.63 20.58
N PRO A 213 -18.38 -8.62 20.15
CA PRO A 213 -17.87 -8.65 18.78
C PRO A 213 -18.99 -8.70 17.76
N ILE A 214 -18.88 -7.90 16.70
CA ILE A 214 -19.87 -7.89 15.62
C ILE A 214 -19.68 -9.16 14.79
N LYS A 215 -20.75 -9.92 14.58
CA LYS A 215 -20.76 -11.21 13.87
C LYS A 215 -21.35 -11.10 12.47
N PHE A 216 -22.32 -10.20 12.28
CA PHE A 216 -23.05 -10.08 11.01
C PHE A 216 -23.08 -8.64 10.50
N VAL A 217 -22.90 -8.52 9.19
CA VAL A 217 -23.01 -7.27 8.45
C VAL A 217 -24.13 -7.41 7.43
N LEU A 218 -25.12 -6.51 7.49
CA LEU A 218 -26.22 -6.43 6.54
C LEU A 218 -26.07 -5.17 5.69
N PHE A 219 -26.38 -5.28 4.41
CA PHE A 219 -26.44 -4.14 3.49
C PHE A 219 -27.25 -4.50 2.24
N SER A 220 -27.80 -3.51 1.56
CA SER A 220 -28.29 -3.67 0.18
C SER A 220 -27.14 -3.46 -0.81
N ASP A 221 -27.01 -4.34 -1.80
CA ASP A 221 -26.09 -4.08 -2.91
C ASP A 221 -26.64 -2.98 -3.84
N GLN A 222 -25.85 -2.61 -4.85
CA GLN A 222 -26.21 -1.55 -5.80
C GLN A 222 -27.48 -1.86 -6.62
N ASN A 223 -27.92 -3.13 -6.65
CA ASN A 223 -29.15 -3.55 -7.30
C ASN A 223 -30.33 -3.65 -6.32
N GLY A 224 -30.15 -3.20 -5.07
CA GLY A 224 -31.16 -3.26 -4.01
C GLY A 224 -31.35 -4.65 -3.41
N GLN A 225 -30.51 -5.64 -3.74
CA GLN A 225 -30.61 -6.97 -3.15
C GLN A 225 -29.93 -7.00 -1.79
N TRP A 226 -30.61 -7.58 -0.80
CA TRP A 226 -30.06 -7.73 0.54
C TRP A 226 -28.93 -8.76 0.56
N ARG A 227 -27.83 -8.37 1.21
CA ARG A 227 -26.66 -9.20 1.47
C ARG A 227 -26.45 -9.30 2.97
N VAL A 228 -26.07 -10.49 3.42
CA VAL A 228 -25.56 -10.76 4.76
C VAL A 228 -24.18 -11.36 4.63
N GLN A 229 -23.22 -10.86 5.40
CA GLN A 229 -21.88 -11.43 5.51
C GLN A 229 -21.54 -11.66 6.98
N CYS A 230 -20.94 -12.81 7.26
CA CYS A 230 -20.32 -13.06 8.57
C CYS A 230 -18.99 -12.31 8.64
N VAL A 231 -18.65 -11.83 9.84
CA VAL A 231 -17.35 -11.22 10.10
C VAL A 231 -16.31 -12.33 10.24
N PRO A 232 -15.17 -12.24 9.53
CA PRO A 232 -14.13 -13.24 9.67
C PRO A 232 -13.49 -13.16 11.07
N ALA A 233 -12.84 -14.24 11.51
CA ALA A 233 -12.09 -14.26 12.76
C ALA A 233 -10.87 -13.31 12.74
N GLY A 234 -10.27 -13.12 11.56
CA GLY A 234 -9.23 -12.13 11.28
C GLY A 234 -9.27 -11.65 9.82
N LEU A 235 -8.56 -10.57 9.50
CA LEU A 235 -8.62 -9.94 8.17
C LEU A 235 -8.27 -10.86 6.99
N HIS A 236 -7.41 -11.85 7.23
CA HIS A 236 -6.92 -12.77 6.21
C HIS A 236 -7.33 -14.23 6.46
N THR A 237 -8.41 -14.45 7.21
CA THR A 237 -8.90 -15.80 7.54
C THR A 237 -10.20 -16.10 6.83
N PHE A 238 -10.37 -17.34 6.37
CA PHE A 238 -11.65 -17.84 5.85
C PHE A 238 -12.63 -18.25 6.95
N GLN A 239 -12.17 -18.46 8.18
CA GLN A 239 -13.02 -18.79 9.32
C GLN A 239 -13.76 -17.54 9.80
N ASN A 240 -15.05 -17.70 10.11
CA ASN A 240 -15.89 -16.66 10.71
C ASN A 240 -15.96 -16.80 12.22
N ARG A 241 -16.27 -15.70 12.92
CA ARG A 241 -16.48 -15.65 14.38
C ARG A 241 -17.95 -15.59 14.77
#